data_AF-A0A352DD61-F1
#
_entry.id   AF-A0A352DD61-F1
#
_cell.length_a   1.000
_cell.length_b   1.000
_cell.length_c   1.000
_cell.angle_alpha   90.00
_cell.angle_beta   90.00
_cell.angle_gamma   90.00
#
_symmetry.space_group_name_H-M   'P 1'
#
loop_
_entity.id
_entity.type
_entity.pdbx_description
1 polymer ?
#
loop_
_entity_poly.entity_id
_entity_poly.type
_entity_poly.pdbx_seq_one_letter_code
_entity_poly.pdbx_strand_id
1 'polypeptide(L)'
;MRTPDPIKSDIARDEILRAAMELFRTYGLDKTTMEDIAEAAGKGKSTLYYYFKAKEDVFYAVASRERESAFREIEKAVNACKNAPDRMRVLFSIRRKIISTKAKLYPLIFKETTKH
;
A
#
# COMPACT_ATOMS: atom_id res chain seq x y z
N MET A 1 27.57 -9.07 11.01
CA MET A 1 26.16 -8.63 10.84
C MET A 1 25.27 -9.82 11.20
N ARG A 2 24.44 -9.74 12.26
CA ARG A 2 23.42 -10.79 12.52
C ARG A 2 22.27 -10.56 11.55
N THR A 3 21.96 -11.54 10.69
CA THR A 3 20.75 -11.51 9.88
C THR A 3 19.55 -11.65 10.82
N PRO A 4 18.52 -10.80 10.69
CA PRO A 4 17.30 -10.97 11.48
C PRO A 4 16.64 -12.30 11.15
N ASP A 5 16.00 -12.90 12.15
CA ASP A 5 15.08 -14.02 11.98
C ASP A 5 14.03 -13.67 10.90
N PRO A 6 13.80 -14.52 9.87
CA PRO A 6 12.86 -14.26 8.78
C PRO A 6 11.47 -13.84 9.27
N ILE A 7 10.98 -14.44 10.36
CA ILE A 7 9.65 -14.15 10.92
C ILE A 7 9.63 -12.75 11.53
N LYS A 8 10.68 -12.37 12.25
CA LYS A 8 10.80 -11.01 12.83
C LYS A 8 10.98 -9.95 11.73
N SER A 9 11.65 -10.32 10.65
CA SER A 9 11.85 -9.48 9.49
C SER A 9 10.52 -9.13 8.82
N ASP A 10 9.67 -10.14 8.62
CA ASP A 10 8.34 -9.96 8.01
C ASP A 10 7.41 -9.11 8.90
N ILE A 11 7.40 -9.33 10.22
CA ILE A 11 6.59 -8.52 11.15
C ILE A 11 7.00 -7.05 11.09
N ALA A 12 8.30 -6.76 11.15
CA ALA A 12 8.80 -5.38 11.12
C ALA A 12 8.45 -4.67 9.81
N ARG A 13 8.60 -5.36 8.68
CA ARG A 13 8.20 -4.84 7.37
C ARG A 13 6.70 -4.53 7.33
N ASP A 14 5.89 -5.39 7.93
CA ASP A 14 4.44 -5.25 7.92
C ASP A 14 3.94 -4.09 8.80
N GLU A 15 4.58 -3.86 9.95
CA GLU A 15 4.33 -2.70 10.82
C GLU A 15 4.69 -1.39 10.11
N ILE A 16 5.84 -1.34 9.43
CA ILE A 16 6.26 -0.20 8.60
C ILE A 16 5.20 0.13 7.54
N LEU A 17 4.72 -0.88 6.81
CA LEU A 17 3.74 -0.67 5.74
C LEU A 17 2.39 -0.17 6.27
N ARG A 18 1.95 -0.63 7.46
CA ARG A 18 0.71 -0.14 8.09
C ARG A 18 0.85 1.33 8.50
N ALA A 19 1.94 1.70 9.16
CA ALA A 19 2.19 3.08 9.56
C ALA A 19 2.26 4.02 8.35
N ALA A 20 3.01 3.62 7.31
CA ALA A 20 3.13 4.40 6.09
C ALA A 20 1.79 4.59 5.37
N MET A 21 0.95 3.55 5.33
CA MET A 21 -0.39 3.64 4.74
C MET A 21 -1.25 4.71 5.42
N GLU A 22 -1.28 4.75 6.75
CA GLU A 22 -2.06 5.74 7.49
C GLU A 22 -1.53 7.16 7.28
N LEU A 23 -0.21 7.33 7.27
CA LEU A 23 0.42 8.62 6.98
C LEU A 23 0.12 9.10 5.56
N PHE A 24 0.28 8.25 4.56
CA PHE A 24 -0.02 8.60 3.16
C PHE A 24 -1.51 8.93 2.96
N ARG A 25 -2.42 8.25 3.66
CA ARG A 25 -3.86 8.55 3.60
C ARG A 25 -4.21 9.88 4.25
N THR A 26 -3.51 10.24 5.32
CA THR A 26 -3.81 11.43 6.12
C THR A 26 -3.15 12.68 5.55
N TYR A 27 -1.88 12.58 5.17
CA TYR A 27 -1.04 13.73 4.82
C TYR A 27 -0.61 13.75 3.35
N GLY A 28 -0.69 12.61 2.65
CA GLY A 28 -0.18 12.45 1.29
C GLY A 28 1.32 12.16 1.24
N LEU A 29 1.81 11.75 0.06
CA LEU A 29 3.21 11.37 -0.16
C LEU A 29 4.18 12.53 0.08
N ASP A 30 3.87 13.72 -0.43
CA ASP A 30 4.76 14.88 -0.35
C ASP A 30 5.03 15.33 1.09
N LYS A 31 4.04 15.20 1.98
CA LYS A 31 4.12 15.65 3.38
C LYS A 31 4.55 14.57 4.37
N THR A 32 4.82 13.36 3.90
CA THR A 32 5.28 12.26 4.73
C THR A 32 6.78 12.05 4.47
N THR A 33 7.56 11.85 5.52
CA THR A 33 9.00 11.56 5.44
C THR A 33 9.33 10.14 5.89
N MET A 34 10.55 9.68 5.61
CA MET A 34 11.05 8.40 6.12
C MET A 34 11.13 8.40 7.65
N GLU A 35 11.46 9.54 8.24
CA GLU A 35 11.43 9.81 9.67
C GLU A 35 10.04 9.56 10.28
N ASP A 36 9.01 10.19 9.72
CA ASP A 36 7.63 10.06 10.22
C ASP A 36 7.18 8.59 10.18
N ILE A 37 7.53 7.87 9.11
CA ILE A 37 7.18 6.45 8.95
C ILE A 37 7.89 5.59 10.01
N ALA A 38 9.18 5.84 10.25
CA ALA A 38 9.94 5.09 11.24
C ALA A 38 9.38 5.32 12.65
N GLU A 39 9.09 6.57 13.00
CA GLU A 39 8.50 6.95 14.28
C GLU A 39 7.11 6.33 14.47
N ALA A 40 6.21 6.49 13.50
CA ALA A 40 4.87 5.93 13.56
C ALA A 40 4.85 4.39 13.62
N ALA A 41 5.86 3.73 13.03
CA ALA A 41 6.02 2.28 13.11
C ALA A 41 6.70 1.80 14.41
N GLY A 42 7.17 2.72 15.26
CA GLY A 42 7.96 2.40 16.45
C GLY A 42 9.29 1.71 16.11
N LYS A 43 9.90 2.05 14.97
CA LYS A 43 11.15 1.46 14.46
C LYS A 43 12.26 2.49 14.37
N GLY A 44 13.50 2.02 14.46
CA GLY A 44 14.66 2.86 14.17
C GLY A 44 14.78 3.18 12.68
N LYS A 45 15.33 4.36 12.35
CA LYS A 45 15.59 4.75 10.95
C LYS A 45 16.41 3.70 10.19
N SER A 46 17.45 3.16 10.81
CA SER A 46 18.29 2.11 10.22
C SER A 46 17.50 0.84 9.87
N THR A 47 16.48 0.49 10.67
CA THR A 47 15.57 -0.62 10.37
C THR A 47 14.69 -0.30 9.18
N LEU A 48 14.14 0.91 9.08
CA LEU A 48 13.35 1.32 7.92
C LEU A 48 14.21 1.30 6.63
N TYR A 49 15.40 1.91 6.67
CA TYR A 49 16.34 1.97 5.54
C TYR A 49 16.95 0.60 5.15
N TYR A 50 16.86 -0.39 6.02
CA TYR A 50 17.16 -1.77 5.68
C TYR A 50 16.13 -2.35 4.70
N TYR A 51 14.83 -2.06 4.89
CA TYR A 51 13.75 -2.57 4.03
C TYR A 51 13.46 -1.69 2.81
N PHE A 52 13.55 -0.37 2.95
CA PHE A 52 13.14 0.58 1.92
C PHE A 52 14.20 1.68 1.79
N LYS A 53 14.74 1.90 0.59
CA LYS A 53 15.82 2.87 0.38
C LYS A 53 15.29 4.28 0.25
N ALA A 54 14.08 4.42 -0.27
CA ALA A 54 13.39 5.68 -0.43
C ALA A 54 11.93 5.59 -0.01
N LYS A 55 11.30 6.75 0.18
CA LYS A 55 9.88 6.88 0.52
C LYS A 55 9.00 6.30 -0.58
N GLU A 56 9.43 6.42 -1.82
CA GLU A 56 8.77 5.94 -3.02
C GLU A 56 8.70 4.40 -3.00
N ASP A 57 9.76 3.71 -2.51
CA ASP A 57 9.75 2.25 -2.34
C ASP A 57 8.66 1.82 -1.34
N VAL A 58 8.53 2.54 -0.23
CA VAL A 58 7.48 2.30 0.77
C VAL A 58 6.10 2.52 0.13
N PHE A 59 5.94 3.60 -0.62
CA PHE A 59 4.70 3.91 -1.32
C PHE A 59 4.30 2.83 -2.32
N TYR A 60 5.24 2.35 -3.16
CA TYR A 60 4.98 1.26 -4.10
C TYR A 60 4.59 -0.03 -3.38
N ALA A 61 5.24 -0.34 -2.26
CA ALA A 61 4.92 -1.51 -1.45
C ALA A 61 3.52 -1.41 -0.81
N VAL A 62 3.14 -0.25 -0.27
CA VAL A 62 1.79 0.02 0.23
C VAL A 62 0.77 -0.12 -0.90
N ALA A 63 1.01 0.51 -2.05
CA ALA A 63 0.11 0.43 -3.20
C ALA A 63 -0.06 -1.00 -3.72
N SER A 64 0.99 -1.82 -3.65
CA SER A 64 0.93 -3.23 -4.04
C SER A 64 0.10 -4.06 -3.07
N ARG A 65 0.29 -3.86 -1.77
CA ARG A 65 -0.50 -4.50 -0.71
C ARG A 65 -1.99 -4.17 -0.83
N GLU A 66 -2.32 -2.90 -1.04
CA GLU A 66 -3.71 -2.45 -1.23
C GLU A 66 -4.34 -3.06 -2.47
N ARG A 67 -3.60 -3.11 -3.59
CA ARG A 67 -4.04 -3.76 -4.82
C ARG A 67 -4.34 -5.24 -4.58
N GLU A 68 -3.44 -5.95 -3.92
CA GLU A 68 -3.60 -7.37 -3.65
C GLU A 68 -4.79 -7.65 -2.70
N SER A 69 -4.98 -6.82 -1.68
CA SER A 69 -6.15 -6.87 -0.79
C SER A 69 -7.45 -6.68 -1.59
N ALA A 70 -7.51 -5.66 -2.43
CA ALA A 70 -8.67 -5.39 -3.28
C ALA A 70 -8.96 -6.55 -4.24
N PHE A 71 -7.93 -7.16 -4.84
CA PHE A 71 -8.09 -8.35 -5.69
C PHE A 71 -8.68 -9.53 -4.90
N ARG A 72 -8.20 -9.79 -3.68
CA ARG A 72 -8.75 -10.84 -2.82
C ARG A 72 -10.21 -10.60 -2.44
N GLU A 73 -10.58 -9.35 -2.16
CA GLU A 73 -11.97 -9.00 -1.88
C GLU A 73 -12.88 -9.22 -3.10
N ILE A 74 -12.41 -8.83 -4.29
CA ILE A 74 -13.12 -9.11 -5.55
C ILE A 74 -13.30 -10.61 -5.74
N GLU A 75 -12.23 -11.39 -5.61
CA GLU A 75 -12.26 -12.83 -5.79
C GLU A 75 -13.27 -13.49 -4.84
N LYS A 76 -13.24 -13.13 -3.55
CA LYS A 76 -14.21 -13.61 -2.56
C LYS A 76 -15.65 -13.25 -2.94
N ALA A 77 -15.89 -12.01 -3.34
CA ALA A 77 -17.22 -11.54 -3.70
C ALA A 77 -17.76 -12.23 -4.97
N VAL A 78 -16.89 -12.46 -5.97
CA VAL A 78 -17.23 -13.19 -7.20
C VAL A 78 -17.55 -14.66 -6.89
N ASN A 79 -16.73 -15.31 -6.06
CA ASN A 79 -16.91 -16.72 -5.69
C ASN A 79 -18.17 -16.95 -4.82
N ALA A 80 -18.62 -15.94 -4.07
CA ALA A 80 -19.86 -16.00 -3.32
C ALA A 80 -21.13 -15.91 -4.18
N CYS A 81 -21.02 -15.50 -5.46
CA CYS A 81 -22.17 -15.34 -6.35
C CYS A 81 -22.52 -16.66 -7.06
N LYS A 82 -23.76 -17.12 -6.88
CA LYS A 82 -24.25 -18.41 -7.41
C LYS A 82 -24.47 -18.41 -8.93
N ASN A 83 -24.60 -17.24 -9.54
CA ASN A 83 -25.09 -17.07 -10.91
C ASN A 83 -24.36 -15.94 -11.65
N ALA A 84 -24.19 -16.10 -12.96
CA ALA A 84 -23.35 -15.25 -13.81
C ALA A 84 -23.73 -13.76 -13.85
N PRO A 85 -25.02 -13.36 -13.83
CA PRO A 85 -25.41 -11.95 -13.81
C PRO A 85 -24.98 -11.22 -12.53
N ASP A 86 -25.01 -11.91 -11.38
CA ASP A 86 -24.62 -11.33 -10.09
C ASP A 86 -23.10 -11.19 -9.96
N ARG A 87 -22.34 -12.16 -10.48
CA ARG A 87 -20.88 -12.03 -10.65
C ARG A 87 -20.51 -10.79 -11.46
N MET A 88 -21.22 -10.57 -12.57
CA MET A 88 -20.96 -9.43 -13.45
C MET A 88 -21.30 -8.10 -12.78
N ARG A 89 -22.43 -8.03 -12.05
CA ARG A 89 -22.86 -6.83 -11.31
C ARG A 89 -21.89 -6.47 -10.17
N VAL A 90 -21.39 -7.46 -9.43
CA VAL A 90 -20.36 -7.29 -8.40
C VAL A 90 -19.05 -6.77 -9.02
N LEU A 91 -18.57 -7.37 -10.11
CA LEU A 91 -17.36 -6.95 -10.80
C LEU A 91 -17.43 -5.48 -11.25
N PHE A 92 -18.55 -5.06 -11.84
CA PHE A 92 -18.77 -3.67 -12.24
C PHE A 92 -18.87 -2.69 -11.05
N SER A 93 -19.43 -3.12 -9.92
CA SER A 93 -19.54 -2.28 -8.71
C SER A 93 -18.18 -2.04 -8.02
N ILE A 94 -17.29 -3.04 -8.01
CA ILE A 94 -15.99 -2.93 -7.37
C ILE A 94 -15.02 -2.10 -8.23
N ARG A 95 -15.06 -2.23 -9.57
CA ARG A 95 -14.27 -1.38 -10.47
C ARG A 95 -14.50 0.12 -10.25
N ARG A 96 -15.73 0.53 -9.92
CA ARG A 96 -16.05 1.93 -9.60
C ARG A 96 -15.37 2.44 -8.33
N LYS A 97 -15.35 1.63 -7.25
CA LYS A 97 -14.69 1.98 -5.97
C LYS A 97 -13.17 2.09 -6.13
N ILE A 98 -12.56 1.20 -6.91
CA ILE A 98 -11.11 1.20 -7.13
C ILE A 98 -10.66 2.45 -7.91
N ILE A 99 -11.45 2.90 -8.88
CA ILE A 99 -11.13 4.10 -9.68
C ILE A 99 -11.29 5.39 -8.84
N SER A 100 -12.28 5.47 -7.94
CA SER A 100 -12.46 6.66 -7.08
C SER A 100 -11.40 6.83 -6.00
N THR A 101 -10.87 5.73 -5.44
CA THR A 101 -9.78 5.77 -4.44
C THR A 101 -8.42 6.08 -5.10
N LYS A 102 -8.22 5.60 -6.34
CA LYS A 102 -7.00 5.82 -7.13
C LYS A 102 -6.87 7.24 -7.69
N ALA A 103 -7.97 7.90 -8.04
CA ALA A 103 -7.94 9.23 -8.64
C ALA A 103 -7.22 10.30 -7.78
N LYS A 104 -7.11 10.10 -6.46
CA LYS A 104 -6.34 10.99 -5.56
C LYS A 104 -4.85 10.67 -5.47
N LEU A 105 -4.45 9.43 -5.76
CA LEU A 105 -3.07 8.94 -5.63
C LEU A 105 -2.27 9.05 -6.95
N TYR A 106 -2.94 8.87 -8.09
CA TYR A 106 -2.29 8.88 -9.42
C TYR A 106 -1.69 10.22 -9.85
N PRO A 107 -2.24 11.41 -9.50
CA PRO A 107 -1.60 12.69 -9.84
C PRO A 107 -0.22 12.88 -9.18
N LEU A 108 0.06 12.22 -8.05
CA LEU A 108 1.37 12.29 -7.39
C LEU A 108 2.43 11.45 -8.11
N ILE A 109 2.08 10.25 -8.58
CA ILE A 109 2.98 9.36 -9.35
C ILE A 109 3.39 10.01 -10.69
N PHE A 110 2.49 10.77 -11.31
CA PHE A 110 2.75 11.41 -12.60
C PHE A 110 3.54 12.72 -12.50
N LYS A 111 3.48 13.44 -11.37
CA LYS A 111 4.20 14.72 -11.21
C LYS A 111 5.70 14.55 -11.02
N GLU A 112 6.15 13.44 -10.43
CA GLU A 112 7.58 13.18 -10.20
C GLU A 112 8.29 12.54 -11.39
N THR A 113 7.58 11.77 -12.22
CA THR A 113 8.16 11.12 -13.41
C THR A 113 8.35 12.06 -14.61
N THR A 114 7.84 13.30 -14.54
CA THR A 114 7.93 14.29 -15.64
C THR A 114 8.86 15.47 -15.32
N LYS A 115 9.79 15.31 -14.37
CA LYS A 115 10.94 16.21 -14.19
C LYS A 115 12.23 15.55 -14.69
N HIS A 116 12.30 15.26 -15.98
CA HIS A 116 13.55 15.16 -16.73
C HIS A 116 13.29 15.63 -18.16
#